data_AF-A0A1I7SE00-F1
#
_entry.id   AF-A0A1I7SE00-F1
#
_cell.length_a   1.000
_cell.length_b   1.000
_cell.length_c   1.000
_cell.angle_alpha   90.00
_cell.angle_beta   90.00
_cell.angle_gamma   90.00
#
_symmetry.space_group_name_H-M   'P 1'
#
loop_
_entity.id
_entity.type
_entity.pdbx_description
1 polymer ?
#
loop_
_entity_poly.entity_id
_entity_poly.type
_entity_poly.pdbx_seq_one_letter_code
_entity_poly.pdbx_strand_id
1 'polypeptide(L)'
;MVRFWRMDQFATVSPFLQAILGGQCVETKEDLGEPLTHKIRNYISVVGVQRGLAKCDKVKEYIPLCNENNGLFCDSDYNKDINDVKSGYEATERIVAIESTADDLLAATTSCEANAATFRGVNELYTLHNLDHREATWFLGEMIYNVSQELPLMDLEKISEIAGKNARIISDRDLGIVQ
;
A
#
# COMPACT_ATOMS: atom_id res chain seq x y z
N MET A 1 18.44 17.49 7.55
CA MET A 1 18.88 16.99 6.23
C MET A 1 18.12 15.69 6.00
N VAL A 2 17.01 15.74 5.25
CA VAL A 2 16.22 14.54 4.93
C VAL A 2 16.97 13.80 3.85
N ARG A 3 17.54 12.63 4.17
CA ARG A 3 18.10 11.73 3.15
C ARG A 3 16.93 11.12 2.41
N PHE A 4 16.72 11.55 1.18
CA PHE A 4 15.83 10.85 0.25
C PHE A 4 16.43 9.47 -0.01
N TRP A 5 15.75 8.43 0.47
CA TRP A 5 16.08 7.04 0.16
C TRP A 5 15.92 6.82 -1.34
N ARG A 6 16.86 6.09 -1.96
CA ARG A 6 16.78 5.75 -3.38
C ARG A 6 15.48 4.99 -3.65
N MET A 7 14.68 5.53 -4.58
CA MET A 7 13.43 4.97 -5.08
C MET A 7 13.69 3.85 -6.10
N ASP A 8 14.58 2.92 -5.77
CA ASP A 8 15.00 1.84 -6.68
C ASP A 8 14.32 0.50 -6.32
N GLN A 9 13.41 0.51 -5.34
CA GLN A 9 12.58 -0.63 -4.98
C GLN A 9 11.14 -0.13 -4.93
N PHE A 10 10.31 -0.70 -5.80
CA PHE A 10 8.86 -0.49 -5.81
C PHE A 10 8.34 -0.47 -4.38
N ALA A 11 7.53 0.54 -4.08
CA ALA A 11 6.96 0.85 -2.79
C ALA A 11 6.30 -0.39 -2.15
N THR A 12 7.09 -1.21 -1.45
CA THR A 12 6.55 -2.00 -0.36
C THR A 12 6.33 -0.99 0.76
N VAL A 13 5.10 -0.98 1.25
CA VAL A 13 4.53 -0.03 2.19
C VAL A 13 5.38 0.13 3.48
N SER A 14 6.36 -0.77 3.70
CA SER A 14 7.21 -0.88 4.87
C SER A 14 7.94 0.42 5.27
N PRO A 15 8.93 0.96 4.53
CA PRO A 15 9.76 2.05 5.07
C PRO A 15 8.99 3.37 5.22
N PHE A 16 7.99 3.59 4.36
CA PHE A 16 7.32 4.89 4.29
C PHE A 16 6.39 5.12 5.47
N LEU A 17 5.54 4.15 5.84
CA LEU A 17 4.65 4.32 6.99
C LEU A 17 5.43 4.48 8.30
N GLN A 18 6.56 3.79 8.46
CA GLN A 18 7.45 4.00 9.61
C GLN A 18 8.08 5.39 9.62
N ALA A 19 8.43 5.94 8.46
CA ALA A 19 8.88 7.33 8.38
C ALA A 19 7.77 8.33 8.76
N ILE A 20 6.49 8.02 8.48
CA ILE A 20 5.37 8.84 8.94
C ILE A 20 5.20 8.74 10.46
N LEU A 21 5.28 7.51 10.97
CA LEU A 21 5.14 7.21 12.38
C LEU A 21 6.25 7.84 13.22
N GLY A 22 7.48 7.89 12.70
CA GLY A 22 8.66 8.31 13.45
C GLY A 22 9.14 7.22 14.43
N GLY A 23 9.96 7.60 15.41
CA GLY A 23 10.49 6.67 16.40
C GLY A 23 11.65 5.81 15.87
N GLN A 24 11.76 4.57 16.33
CA GLN A 24 12.85 3.68 15.91
C GLN A 24 12.44 2.80 14.73
N CYS A 25 13.25 2.78 13.67
CA CYS A 25 13.09 1.85 12.56
C CYS A 25 13.13 0.41 13.07
N VAL A 26 12.13 -0.41 12.74
CA VAL A 26 12.09 -1.81 13.20
C VAL A 26 13.28 -2.62 12.71
N GLU A 27 13.72 -2.40 11.47
CA GLU A 27 14.80 -3.16 10.85
C GLU A 27 16.19 -2.70 11.33
N THR A 28 16.48 -1.40 11.25
CA THR A 28 17.83 -0.85 11.48
C THR A 28 18.06 -0.32 12.89
N LYS A 29 16.99 -0.12 13.66
CA LYS A 29 16.98 0.56 14.97
C LYS A 29 17.46 2.02 14.90
N GLU A 30 17.56 2.59 13.69
CA GLU A 30 17.84 4.00 13.48
C GLU A 30 16.70 4.86 14.01
N ASP A 31 17.03 6.02 14.57
CA ASP A 31 16.06 7.01 14.98
C ASP A 31 15.55 7.79 13.75
N LEU A 32 14.27 7.59 13.43
CA LEU A 32 13.54 8.25 12.35
C LEU A 32 13.08 9.66 12.75
N GLY A 33 13.18 10.00 14.04
CA GLY A 33 12.78 11.28 14.61
C GLY A 33 11.28 11.35 14.91
N GLU A 34 10.78 12.59 15.01
CA GLU A 34 9.39 12.87 15.37
C GLU A 34 8.39 12.45 14.26
N PRO A 35 7.16 12.06 14.63
CA PRO A 35 6.12 11.71 13.67
C PRO A 35 5.86 12.82 12.64
N LEU A 36 5.75 12.43 11.37
CA LEU A 36 5.47 13.33 10.25
C LEU A 36 3.99 13.48 9.95
N THR A 37 3.08 12.86 10.72
CA THR A 37 1.62 12.93 10.55
C THR A 37 1.17 14.36 10.25
N HIS A 38 1.63 15.34 11.02
CA HIS A 38 1.28 16.76 10.90
C HIS A 38 1.66 17.43 9.56
N LYS A 39 2.51 16.79 8.75
CA LYS A 39 2.92 17.26 7.42
C LYS A 39 2.17 16.59 6.29
N ILE A 40 1.41 15.53 6.58
CA ILE A 40 0.70 14.74 5.59
C ILE A 40 -0.77 15.04 5.71
N ARG A 41 -1.26 15.84 4.76
CA ARG A 41 -2.68 16.21 4.71
C ARG A 41 -3.55 15.00 4.34
N ASN A 42 -3.16 14.32 3.26
CA ASN A 42 -3.88 13.19 2.69
C ASN A 42 -2.93 12.01 2.48
N TYR A 43 -3.36 10.82 2.87
CA TYR A 43 -2.72 9.55 2.57
C TYR A 43 -3.62 8.73 1.66
N ILE A 44 -3.07 8.18 0.58
CA ILE A 44 -3.78 7.31 -0.36
C ILE A 44 -2.99 6.02 -0.45
N SER A 45 -3.59 4.92 -0.03
CA SER A 45 -3.09 3.58 -0.28
C SER A 45 -3.76 2.99 -1.51
N VAL A 46 -2.96 2.41 -2.40
CA VAL A 46 -3.44 1.66 -3.56
C VAL A 46 -2.89 0.26 -3.42
N VAL A 47 -3.78 -0.74 -3.36
CA VAL A 47 -3.44 -2.16 -3.13
C VAL A 47 -2.35 -2.32 -2.06
N GLY A 48 -2.57 -1.69 -0.90
CA GLY A 48 -1.61 -1.66 0.20
C GLY A 48 -1.62 -2.93 1.04
N VAL A 49 -0.46 -3.27 1.59
CA VAL A 49 -0.24 -4.46 2.43
C VAL A 49 -0.08 -4.06 3.90
N GLN A 50 -0.91 -3.17 4.43
CA GLN A 50 -0.74 -2.64 5.80
C GLN A 50 -0.91 -3.69 6.91
N ARG A 51 -1.50 -4.83 6.57
CA ARG A 51 -1.74 -5.93 7.51
C ARG A 51 -0.99 -7.21 7.15
N GLY A 52 -0.09 -7.16 6.17
CA GLY A 52 0.63 -8.36 5.71
C GLY A 52 -0.14 -9.21 4.69
N LEU A 53 0.58 -10.21 4.19
CA LEU A 53 0.14 -11.18 3.20
C LEU A 53 0.07 -12.57 3.86
N ALA A 54 -1.12 -13.16 4.01
CA ALA A 54 -1.32 -14.49 4.60
C ALA A 54 -0.55 -15.60 3.87
N LYS A 55 -0.22 -15.41 2.58
CA LYS A 55 0.66 -16.33 1.85
C LYS A 55 2.06 -16.36 2.46
N CYS A 56 2.57 -15.24 2.97
CA CYS A 56 3.89 -15.16 3.58
C CYS A 56 4.02 -16.03 4.84
N ASP A 57 2.95 -16.21 5.61
CA ASP A 57 2.97 -17.10 6.79
C ASP A 57 3.31 -18.55 6.42
N LYS A 58 2.87 -18.99 5.23
CA LYS A 58 3.06 -20.37 4.75
C LYS A 58 4.42 -20.61 4.10
N VAL A 59 5.11 -19.56 3.67
CA VAL A 59 6.32 -19.67 2.85
C VAL A 59 7.54 -18.96 3.45
N LYS A 60 7.43 -18.41 4.66
CA LYS A 60 8.51 -17.67 5.33
C LYS A 60 9.83 -18.43 5.46
N GLU A 61 9.78 -19.75 5.58
CA GLU A 61 10.99 -20.59 5.67
C GLU A 61 11.73 -20.73 4.33
N TYR A 62 11.05 -20.47 3.21
CA TYR A 62 11.57 -20.70 1.86
C TYR A 62 11.75 -19.41 1.06
N ILE A 63 11.03 -18.35 1.40
CA ILE A 63 11.06 -17.06 0.72
C ILE A 63 11.57 -16.01 1.72
N PRO A 64 12.85 -15.60 1.62
CA PRO A 64 13.46 -14.63 2.55
C PRO A 64 12.75 -13.27 2.61
N LEU A 65 11.98 -12.93 1.58
CA LEU A 65 11.14 -11.73 1.54
C LEU A 65 9.97 -11.79 2.53
N CYS A 66 9.54 -12.97 2.95
CA CYS A 66 8.52 -13.15 3.97
C CYS A 66 9.22 -13.36 5.32
N ASN A 67 9.58 -12.28 6.02
CA ASN A 67 10.34 -12.36 7.26
C ASN A 67 9.72 -11.51 8.38
N GLU A 68 10.21 -11.73 9.60
CA GLU A 68 9.65 -11.11 10.81
C GLU A 68 9.92 -9.60 10.94
N ASN A 69 10.74 -9.03 10.05
CA ASN A 69 11.17 -7.63 10.16
C ASN A 69 10.40 -6.70 9.21
N ASN A 70 9.69 -7.20 8.21
CA ASN A 70 9.05 -6.39 7.17
C ASN A 70 7.52 -6.52 7.14
N GLY A 71 6.85 -5.65 6.39
CA GLY A 71 5.39 -5.61 6.34
C GLY A 71 4.70 -6.77 5.62
N LEU A 72 5.41 -7.77 5.10
CA LEU A 72 4.80 -8.86 4.35
C LEU A 72 4.32 -10.03 5.23
N PHE A 73 5.02 -10.32 6.32
CA PHE A 73 4.62 -11.36 7.28
C PHE A 73 3.57 -10.83 8.26
N CYS A 74 2.50 -11.57 8.51
CA CYS A 74 1.36 -11.08 9.30
C CYS A 74 1.77 -10.62 10.70
N ASP A 75 2.55 -11.44 11.39
CA ASP A 75 3.01 -11.18 12.77
C ASP A 75 4.40 -10.54 12.81
N SER A 76 4.80 -9.82 11.76
CA SER A 76 6.07 -9.12 11.76
C SER A 76 6.12 -8.02 12.81
N ASP A 77 7.32 -7.74 13.31
CA ASP A 77 7.54 -6.61 14.22
C ASP A 77 7.16 -5.29 13.57
N TYR A 78 7.29 -5.20 12.24
CA TYR A 78 6.81 -4.08 11.46
C TYR A 78 5.29 -3.93 11.56
N ASN A 79 4.52 -4.98 11.27
CA ASN A 79 3.06 -4.92 11.27
C ASN A 79 2.53 -4.68 12.69
N LYS A 80 3.20 -5.21 13.72
CA LYS A 80 2.88 -4.87 15.11
C LYS A 80 3.10 -3.39 15.38
N ASP A 81 4.24 -2.84 14.99
CA ASP A 81 4.58 -1.43 15.20
C ASP A 81 3.56 -0.50 14.54
N ILE A 82 3.27 -0.68 13.25
CA ILE A 82 2.35 0.22 12.54
C ILE A 82 0.87 0.04 12.93
N ASN A 83 0.46 -1.15 13.38
CA ASN A 83 -0.94 -1.43 13.73
C ASN A 83 -1.25 -1.28 15.23
N ASP A 84 -0.25 -1.25 16.13
CA ASP A 84 -0.43 -1.00 17.58
C ASP A 84 -0.60 0.50 17.90
N VAL A 85 -0.26 1.37 16.94
CA VAL A 85 -0.37 2.81 17.09
C VAL A 85 -1.83 3.28 17.04
N LYS A 86 -2.09 4.48 17.59
CA LYS A 86 -3.35 5.20 17.42
C LYS A 86 -3.74 5.25 15.93
N SER A 87 -4.99 4.93 15.64
CA SER A 87 -5.57 5.07 14.31
C SER A 87 -5.38 6.47 13.75
N GLY A 88 -4.95 6.57 12.49
CA GLY A 88 -4.89 7.83 11.75
C GLY A 88 -3.56 8.57 11.84
N TYR A 89 -2.45 7.89 12.11
CA TYR A 89 -1.13 8.51 12.08
C TYR A 89 -0.66 8.81 10.64
N GLU A 90 -1.30 8.22 9.64
CA GLU A 90 -0.93 8.31 8.24
C GLU A 90 -1.18 9.70 7.65
N ALA A 91 -2.20 10.42 8.15
CA ALA A 91 -2.53 11.77 7.69
C ALA A 91 -3.39 12.56 8.69
N THR A 92 -3.42 13.89 8.56
CA THR A 92 -4.24 14.76 9.40
C THR A 92 -5.70 14.89 8.95
N GLU A 93 -5.99 14.72 7.66
CA GLU A 93 -7.33 14.94 7.12
C GLU A 93 -7.92 13.67 6.51
N ARG A 94 -7.33 13.15 5.43
CA ARG A 94 -7.93 12.05 4.64
C ARG A 94 -6.98 10.87 4.54
N ILE A 95 -7.53 9.67 4.76
CA ILE A 95 -6.85 8.39 4.68
C ILE A 95 -7.72 7.50 3.81
N VAL A 96 -7.33 7.43 2.55
CA VAL A 96 -8.07 6.71 1.50
C VAL A 96 -7.37 5.39 1.22
N ALA A 97 -8.16 4.32 1.10
CA ALA A 97 -7.70 3.04 0.59
C ALA A 97 -8.41 2.69 -0.73
N ILE A 98 -7.64 2.24 -1.71
CA ILE A 98 -8.11 1.75 -3.00
C ILE A 98 -7.67 0.29 -3.11
N GLU A 99 -8.62 -0.61 -3.30
CA GLU A 99 -8.36 -2.05 -3.41
C GLU A 99 -8.98 -2.63 -4.69
N SER A 100 -8.56 -3.85 -5.03
CA SER A 100 -9.25 -4.66 -6.04
C SER A 100 -9.61 -6.02 -5.46
N THR A 101 -10.86 -6.42 -5.62
CA THR A 101 -11.33 -7.77 -5.25
C THR A 101 -10.72 -8.89 -6.08
N ALA A 102 -10.15 -8.57 -7.24
CA ALA A 102 -9.46 -9.52 -8.12
C ALA A 102 -7.93 -9.43 -7.99
N ASP A 103 -7.42 -8.71 -6.99
CA ASP A 103 -5.99 -8.63 -6.71
C ASP A 103 -5.43 -10.03 -6.40
N ASP A 104 -4.53 -10.51 -7.25
CA ASP A 104 -3.94 -11.84 -7.19
C ASP A 104 -2.93 -12.01 -6.03
N LEU A 105 -2.54 -10.91 -5.40
CA LEU A 105 -1.70 -10.89 -4.21
C LEU A 105 -2.51 -10.58 -2.94
N LEU A 106 -3.44 -9.64 -2.96
CA LEU A 106 -4.04 -9.03 -1.76
C LEU A 106 -5.56 -9.15 -1.63
N ALA A 107 -6.24 -9.88 -2.50
CA ALA A 107 -7.67 -10.15 -2.33
C ALA A 107 -7.97 -10.73 -0.93
N ALA A 108 -9.22 -10.60 -0.47
CA ALA A 108 -9.68 -10.97 0.87
C ALA A 108 -9.30 -12.40 1.35
N THR A 109 -8.90 -13.30 0.45
CA THR A 109 -8.45 -14.66 0.75
C THR A 109 -6.95 -14.78 1.05
N THR A 110 -6.17 -13.72 0.83
CA THR A 110 -4.71 -13.71 0.92
C THR A 110 -4.15 -12.66 1.87
N SER A 111 -4.98 -11.83 2.50
CA SER A 111 -4.57 -10.90 3.57
C SER A 111 -4.69 -11.53 4.97
N CYS A 112 -3.89 -11.04 5.93
CA CYS A 112 -3.84 -11.60 7.29
C CYS A 112 -5.12 -11.36 8.10
N GLU A 113 -5.85 -10.29 7.76
CA GLU A 113 -7.24 -10.08 8.18
C GLU A 113 -8.16 -10.13 6.95
N ALA A 114 -9.48 -10.16 7.16
CA ALA A 114 -10.47 -10.34 6.09
C ALA A 114 -10.37 -9.32 4.94
N ASN A 115 -9.70 -8.18 5.14
CA ASN A 115 -9.38 -7.22 4.08
C ASN A 115 -8.08 -6.44 4.40
N ALA A 116 -7.05 -6.57 3.56
CA ALA A 116 -5.75 -5.88 3.70
C ALA A 116 -5.86 -4.35 3.67
N ALA A 117 -6.80 -3.80 2.92
CA ALA A 117 -7.03 -2.37 2.76
C ALA A 117 -7.81 -1.75 3.93
N THR A 118 -8.43 -2.57 4.80
CA THR A 118 -9.16 -2.09 5.99
C THR A 118 -8.24 -1.95 7.20
N PHE A 119 -7.39 -0.93 7.23
CA PHE A 119 -6.60 -0.56 8.42
C PHE A 119 -7.32 0.52 9.25
N ARG A 120 -6.99 0.60 10.55
CA ARG A 120 -7.80 1.30 11.57
C ARG A 120 -7.98 2.82 11.30
N GLY A 121 -7.10 3.44 10.53
CA GLY A 121 -7.14 4.86 10.19
C GLY A 121 -7.97 5.22 8.95
N VAL A 122 -8.38 4.24 8.12
CA VAL A 122 -9.06 4.49 6.85
C VAL A 122 -10.41 5.16 7.07
N ASN A 123 -10.64 6.26 6.36
CA ASN A 123 -11.91 6.98 6.36
C ASN A 123 -12.66 6.91 5.01
N GLU A 124 -11.99 6.55 3.91
CA GLU A 124 -12.62 6.30 2.60
C GLU A 124 -12.05 5.02 1.98
N LEU A 125 -12.92 4.11 1.52
CA LEU A 125 -12.54 2.88 0.83
C LEU A 125 -13.19 2.82 -0.55
N TYR A 126 -12.37 2.65 -1.59
CA TYR A 126 -12.82 2.39 -2.96
C TYR A 126 -12.45 0.96 -3.36
N THR A 127 -13.48 0.14 -3.60
CA THR A 127 -13.30 -1.26 -3.99
C THR A 127 -13.54 -1.41 -5.49
N LEU A 128 -12.49 -1.78 -6.22
CA LEU A 128 -12.52 -2.08 -7.64
C LEU A 128 -12.72 -3.58 -7.87
N HIS A 129 -13.14 -3.91 -9.09
CA HIS A 129 -13.33 -5.28 -9.55
C HIS A 129 -12.48 -5.56 -10.78
N ASN A 130 -12.11 -6.82 -10.97
CA ASN A 130 -11.45 -7.33 -12.19
C ASN A 130 -10.09 -6.70 -12.53
N LEU A 131 -9.36 -6.18 -11.53
CA LEU A 131 -7.96 -5.76 -11.69
C LEU A 131 -7.05 -6.67 -10.87
N ASP A 132 -6.00 -7.21 -11.47
CA ASP A 132 -4.91 -7.84 -10.72
C ASP A 132 -4.05 -6.79 -9.98
N HIS A 133 -3.07 -7.24 -9.19
CA HIS A 133 -2.24 -6.34 -8.39
C HIS A 133 -1.48 -5.32 -9.24
N ARG A 134 -0.94 -5.77 -10.38
CA ARG A 134 -0.18 -4.93 -11.33
C ARG A 134 -1.12 -3.90 -11.95
N GLU A 135 -2.28 -4.33 -12.42
CA GLU A 135 -3.27 -3.48 -13.05
C GLU A 135 -3.72 -2.34 -12.12
N ALA A 136 -4.06 -2.67 -10.87
CA ALA A 136 -4.45 -1.69 -9.88
C ALA A 136 -3.30 -0.74 -9.48
N THR A 137 -2.06 -1.25 -9.39
CA THR A 137 -0.89 -0.42 -9.04
C THR A 137 -0.54 0.59 -10.12
N TRP A 138 -0.55 0.18 -11.39
CA TRP A 138 0.03 0.98 -12.49
C TRP A 138 -0.99 1.81 -13.27
N PHE A 139 -2.25 1.36 -13.34
CA PHE A 139 -3.21 1.92 -14.30
C PHE A 139 -4.35 2.73 -13.65
N LEU A 140 -4.24 3.04 -12.37
CA LEU A 140 -5.19 3.89 -11.63
C LEU A 140 -4.76 5.36 -11.49
N GLY A 141 -3.75 5.81 -12.24
CA GLY A 141 -3.20 7.18 -12.10
C GLY A 141 -4.25 8.29 -12.16
N GLU A 142 -5.23 8.22 -13.06
CA GLU A 142 -6.31 9.20 -13.15
C GLU A 142 -7.24 9.17 -11.93
N MET A 143 -7.60 7.97 -11.46
CA MET A 143 -8.41 7.81 -10.25
C MET A 143 -7.68 8.38 -9.02
N ILE A 144 -6.40 8.04 -8.85
CA ILE A 144 -5.56 8.54 -7.74
C ILE A 144 -5.49 10.06 -7.79
N TYR A 145 -5.28 10.64 -8.98
CA TYR A 145 -5.31 12.09 -9.17
C TYR A 145 -6.65 12.68 -8.75
N ASN A 146 -7.77 12.15 -9.24
CA ASN A 146 -9.09 12.67 -8.91
C ASN A 146 -9.41 12.55 -7.42
N VAL A 147 -9.10 11.41 -6.79
CA VAL A 147 -9.23 11.22 -5.33
C VAL A 147 -8.39 12.26 -4.57
N SER A 148 -7.15 12.49 -4.99
CA SER A 148 -6.25 13.45 -4.35
C SER A 148 -6.74 14.90 -4.42
N GLN A 149 -7.46 15.23 -5.51
CA GLN A 149 -7.99 16.56 -5.79
C GLN A 149 -9.47 16.71 -5.40
N GLU A 150 -10.08 15.68 -4.79
CA GLU A 150 -11.52 15.66 -4.45
C GLU A 150 -12.41 15.91 -5.67
N LEU A 151 -11.95 15.48 -6.85
CA LEU A 151 -12.69 15.57 -8.10
C LEU A 151 -13.70 14.43 -8.21
N PRO A 152 -14.82 14.66 -8.91
CA PRO A 152 -15.78 13.61 -9.19
C PRO A 152 -15.12 12.41 -9.88
N LEU A 153 -15.43 11.20 -9.40
CA LEU A 153 -15.02 9.97 -10.03
C LEU A 153 -16.03 9.55 -11.09
N MET A 154 -15.54 8.94 -12.17
CA MET A 154 -16.37 8.09 -13.01
C MET A 154 -16.85 6.89 -12.21
N ASP A 155 -17.82 6.18 -12.77
CA ASP A 155 -18.23 4.88 -12.24
C ASP A 155 -17.02 3.94 -12.08
N LEU A 156 -16.93 3.27 -10.93
CA LEU A 156 -15.78 2.42 -10.58
C LEU A 156 -15.62 1.23 -11.53
N GLU A 157 -16.71 0.67 -12.07
CA GLU A 157 -16.65 -0.41 -13.05
C GLU A 157 -16.00 0.07 -14.35
N LYS A 158 -16.34 1.29 -14.77
CA LYS A 158 -15.73 1.91 -15.95
C LYS A 158 -14.25 2.23 -15.73
N ILE A 159 -13.88 2.68 -14.53
CA ILE A 159 -12.47 2.89 -14.17
C ILE A 159 -11.70 1.57 -14.27
N SER A 160 -12.24 0.48 -13.71
CA SER A 160 -11.67 -0.86 -13.84
C SER A 160 -11.54 -1.30 -15.30
N GLU A 161 -12.56 -1.10 -16.13
CA GLU A 161 -12.51 -1.48 -17.55
C GLU A 161 -11.37 -0.75 -18.29
N ILE A 162 -11.25 0.55 -18.08
CA ILE A 162 -10.21 1.38 -18.71
C ILE A 162 -8.82 0.94 -18.24
N ALA A 163 -8.64 0.74 -16.94
CA ALA A 163 -7.37 0.31 -16.36
C ALA A 163 -6.92 -1.05 -16.93
N GLY A 164 -7.80 -2.06 -16.89
CA GLY A 164 -7.52 -3.38 -17.44
C GLY A 164 -7.28 -3.37 -18.96
N LYS A 165 -7.98 -2.51 -19.71
CA LYS A 165 -7.71 -2.33 -21.14
C LYS A 165 -6.32 -1.75 -21.39
N ASN A 166 -5.94 -0.71 -20.65
CA ASN A 166 -4.62 -0.09 -20.78
C ASN A 166 -3.51 -1.09 -20.43
N ALA A 167 -3.70 -1.90 -19.38
CA ALA A 167 -2.73 -2.90 -18.95
C ALA A 167 -2.41 -3.99 -19.98
N ARG A 168 -3.37 -4.30 -20.87
CA ARG A 168 -3.19 -5.26 -21.98
C ARG A 168 -2.41 -4.68 -23.16
N ILE A 169 -2.37 -3.36 -23.28
CA ILE A 169 -1.76 -2.65 -24.41
C ILE A 169 -0.36 -2.16 -24.03
N ILE A 170 -0.18 -1.75 -22.77
CA ILE A 170 1.04 -1.12 -22.26
C ILE A 170 1.85 -2.17 -21.50
N SER A 171 3.03 -2.50 -22.05
CA SER A 171 3.97 -3.42 -21.44
C SER A 171 4.78 -2.75 -20.32
N ASP A 172 5.43 -3.55 -19.48
CA ASP A 172 6.36 -3.05 -18.46
C ASP A 172 7.46 -2.17 -19.05
N ARG A 173 7.92 -2.49 -20.27
CA ARG A 173 8.90 -1.68 -21.00
C ARG A 173 8.36 -0.29 -21.33
N ASP A 174 7.09 -0.20 -21.70
CA ASP A 174 6.44 1.08 -22.03
C ASP A 174 6.25 1.94 -20.76
N LEU A 175 6.17 1.30 -19.60
CA LEU A 175 6.18 1.94 -18.28
C LEU A 175 7.60 2.30 -17.79
N GLY A 176 8.64 1.98 -18.56
CA GLY A 176 10.04 2.16 -18.15
C GLY A 176 10.49 1.18 -17.05
N ILE A 177 9.69 0.13 -16.78
CA ILE A 177 10.03 -0.96 -15.87
C ILE A 177 10.92 -1.93 -16.66
N VAL A 178 12.23 -1.80 -16.48
CA VAL A 178 13.22 -2.71 -17.07
C VAL A 178 13.46 -3.83 -16.06
N GLN A 179 13.11 -5.06 -16.43
CA GLN A 179 13.49 -6.28 -15.68
C GLN A 179 14.97 -6.59 -15.85
#